data_AF-A0A938LUP5-F1
#
_entry.id   AF-A0A938LUP5-F1
#
_cell.length_a   1.000
_cell.length_b   1.000
_cell.length_c   1.000
_cell.angle_alpha   90.00
_cell.angle_beta   90.00
_cell.angle_gamma   90.00
#
_symmetry.space_group_name_H-M   'P 1'
#
loop_
_entity.id
_entity.type
_entity.pdbx_description
1 polymer ?
#
loop_
_entity_poly.entity_id
_entity_poly.type
_entity_poly.pdbx_seq_one_letter_code
_entity_poly.pdbx_strand_id
1 'polypeptide(L)'
;RILGEYTVTEQDAIDGTRFPDVVAISSNPMPSYRGQRFFFSHEGFDIPYRSLVPKKVEGLVLTGRCISCEQGPFQSARSMAPAMAVGHASGCAAALAAKGNLPPRKLDVTVLQKLLVSQKAELRMNG
;
A
#
# COMPACT_ATOMS: atom_id res chain seq x y z
N ARG A 1 6.60 -8.91 -13.10
CA ARG A 1 5.89 -8.12 -12.05
C ARG A 1 5.12 -7.01 -12.76
N ILE A 2 3.87 -6.73 -12.40
CA ILE A 2 3.15 -5.56 -12.92
C ILE A 2 3.73 -4.32 -12.23
N LEU A 3 4.01 -3.26 -12.99
CA LEU A 3 4.47 -1.99 -12.43
C LEU A 3 3.26 -1.10 -12.15
N GLY A 4 3.14 -0.67 -10.90
CA GLY A 4 2.18 0.33 -10.47
C GLY A 4 2.66 1.74 -10.84
N GLU A 5 1.79 2.73 -10.69
CA GLU A 5 2.12 4.14 -10.89
C GLU A 5 3.31 4.59 -10.02
N TYR A 6 3.48 3.95 -8.87
CA TYR A 6 4.66 4.04 -8.03
C TYR A 6 5.20 2.65 -7.66
N THR A 7 6.49 2.58 -7.33
CA THR A 7 7.12 1.39 -6.76
C THR A 7 7.67 1.77 -5.39
N VAL A 8 7.17 1.16 -4.32
CA VAL A 8 7.74 1.37 -2.98
C VAL A 8 9.17 0.83 -2.96
N THR A 9 10.13 1.69 -2.68
CA THR A 9 11.56 1.36 -2.70
C THR A 9 12.06 0.86 -1.36
N GLU A 10 13.24 0.24 -1.36
CA GLU A 10 13.94 -0.10 -0.12
C GLU A 10 14.26 1.15 0.71
N GLN A 11 14.60 2.27 0.07
CA GLN A 11 14.86 3.53 0.76
C GLN A 11 13.60 4.07 1.45
N ASP A 12 12.43 3.99 0.81
CA ASP A 12 11.17 4.39 1.44
C ASP A 12 10.88 3.60 2.72
N ALA A 13 11.25 2.33 2.71
CA ALA A 13 11.08 1.45 3.86
C ALA A 13 12.05 1.77 4.99
N ILE A 14 13.31 2.05 4.65
CA ILE A 14 14.36 2.42 5.60
C ILE A 14 14.07 3.78 6.26
N ASP A 15 13.55 4.74 5.49
CA ASP A 15 13.25 6.09 5.97
C ASP A 15 11.88 6.19 6.65
N GLY A 16 11.06 5.15 6.57
CA GLY A 16 9.68 5.18 7.05
C GLY A 16 8.83 6.20 6.31
N THR A 17 9.08 6.38 5.01
CA THR A 17 8.47 7.41 4.17
C THR A 17 6.95 7.44 4.34
N ARG A 18 6.44 8.67 4.43
CA ARG A 18 5.03 8.97 4.53
C ARG A 18 4.50 9.46 3.19
N PHE A 19 3.34 8.94 2.79
CA PHE A 19 2.72 9.31 1.52
C PHE A 19 1.36 9.96 1.75
N PRO A 20 1.04 11.06 1.02
CA PRO A 20 -0.27 11.70 1.14
C PRO A 20 -1.41 10.76 0.69
N ASP A 21 -1.10 9.80 -0.18
CA ASP A 21 -2.04 8.82 -0.71
C ASP A 21 -1.89 7.43 -0.03
N VAL A 22 -1.43 7.38 1.22
CA VAL A 22 -1.34 6.14 2.02
C VAL A 22 -2.69 5.43 2.11
N VAL A 23 -2.65 4.10 1.95
CA VAL A 23 -3.83 3.23 2.11
C VAL A 23 -3.57 1.99 2.98
N ALA A 24 -2.32 1.71 3.31
CA ALA A 24 -1.92 0.68 4.26
C ALA A 24 -0.55 0.99 4.83
N ILE A 25 -0.19 0.36 5.95
CA ILE A 25 1.11 0.51 6.61
C ILE A 25 1.76 -0.86 6.72
N SER A 26 3.05 -0.92 6.40
CA SER A 26 3.86 -2.09 6.68
C SER A 26 4.74 -1.85 7.90
N SER A 27 4.30 -2.34 9.06
CA SER A 27 5.00 -2.19 10.35
C SER A 27 5.96 -3.33 10.68
N ASN A 28 6.03 -4.36 9.83
CA ASN A 28 6.90 -5.51 10.09
C ASN A 28 8.35 -5.22 9.73
N PRO A 29 9.33 -5.79 10.45
CA PRO A 29 10.74 -5.71 10.09
C PRO A 29 10.97 -6.16 8.64
N MET A 30 11.91 -5.52 7.96
CA MET A 30 12.34 -5.92 6.62
C MET A 30 13.45 -6.97 6.74
N PRO A 31 13.25 -8.23 6.37
CA PRO A 31 14.32 -9.21 6.35
C PRO A 31 15.21 -9.01 5.10
N SER A 32 16.52 -8.91 5.31
CA SER A 32 17.51 -9.10 4.27
C SER A 32 17.56 -10.57 3.84
N TYR A 33 17.89 -10.80 2.57
CA TYR A 33 18.09 -12.14 2.02
C TYR A 33 19.15 -12.97 2.77
N ARG A 34 20.07 -12.32 3.51
CA ARG A 34 21.13 -12.98 4.29
C ARG A 34 20.76 -13.28 5.76
N GLY A 35 19.47 -13.20 6.12
CA GLY A 35 19.00 -13.53 7.47
C GLY A 35 19.09 -12.39 8.50
N GLN A 36 19.61 -11.22 8.11
CA GLN A 36 19.56 -10.01 8.93
C GLN A 36 18.13 -9.42 8.89
N ARG A 37 17.60 -8.99 10.03
CA ARG A 37 16.33 -8.26 10.10
C ARG A 37 16.61 -6.79 10.35
N PHE A 38 16.09 -5.91 9.50
CA PHE A 38 16.04 -4.48 9.74
C PHE A 38 14.82 -4.20 10.61
N PHE A 39 15.08 -3.94 11.88
CA PHE A 39 14.08 -3.37 12.77
C PHE A 39 14.07 -1.87 12.55
N PHE A 40 12.91 -1.34 12.21
CA PHE A 40 12.75 0.07 11.97
C PHE A 40 12.86 0.87 13.28
N SER A 41 13.49 2.03 13.22
CA SER A 41 13.45 3.05 14.29
C SER A 41 12.14 3.86 14.28
N HIS A 42 11.28 3.62 13.29
CA HIS A 42 9.98 4.23 13.07
C HIS A 42 8.88 3.16 13.07
N GLU A 43 7.62 3.59 13.00
CA GLU A 43 6.43 2.71 13.09
C GLU A 43 6.14 1.89 11.81
N GLY A 44 7.13 1.75 10.92
CA GLY A 44 6.96 1.18 9.58
C GLY A 44 6.81 2.23 8.47
N PHE A 45 6.52 1.77 7.25
CA PHE A 45 6.45 2.59 6.05
C PHE A 45 5.08 2.50 5.38
N ASP A 46 4.70 3.57 4.67
CA ASP A 46 3.41 3.65 3.99
C ASP A 46 3.41 2.82 2.69
N ILE A 47 2.27 2.23 2.39
CA ILE A 47 1.93 1.70 1.07
C ILE A 47 0.98 2.70 0.41
N PRO A 48 1.43 3.47 -0.60
CA PRO A 48 0.61 4.47 -1.26
C PRO A 48 -0.33 3.84 -2.29
N TYR A 49 -1.51 4.41 -2.49
CA TYR A 49 -2.55 3.90 -3.39
C TYR A 49 -2.04 3.68 -4.82
N ARG A 50 -1.22 4.60 -5.33
CA ARG A 50 -0.55 4.50 -6.63
C ARG A 50 0.35 3.26 -6.80
N SER A 51 0.75 2.58 -5.73
CA SER A 51 1.45 1.28 -5.81
C SER A 51 0.50 0.09 -6.09
N LEU A 52 -0.80 0.29 -5.93
CA LEU A 52 -1.87 -0.67 -6.23
C LEU A 52 -2.45 -0.44 -7.65
N VAL A 53 -2.19 0.70 -8.29
CA VAL A 53 -2.76 1.03 -9.61
C VAL A 53 -1.76 0.74 -10.73
N PRO A 54 -2.04 -0.19 -11.68
CA PRO A 54 -1.12 -0.50 -12.77
C PRO A 54 -0.85 0.67 -13.72
N LYS A 55 0.39 0.85 -14.17
CA LYS A 55 0.76 1.89 -15.14
C LYS A 55 0.11 1.75 -16.52
N LYS A 56 -0.15 0.51 -16.96
CA LYS A 56 -0.50 0.20 -18.36
C LYS A 56 -1.85 -0.48 -18.55
N VAL A 57 -2.56 -0.80 -17.47
CA VAL A 57 -3.82 -1.55 -17.51
C VAL A 57 -4.87 -0.73 -16.77
N GLU A 58 -5.94 -0.39 -17.47
CA GLU A 58 -7.10 0.30 -16.88
C GLU A 58 -8.08 -0.69 -16.23
N GLY A 59 -8.90 -0.19 -15.30
CA GLY A 59 -9.94 -1.02 -14.65
C GLY A 59 -9.42 -2.08 -13.67
N LEU A 60 -8.12 -2.08 -13.32
CA LEU A 60 -7.50 -3.07 -12.45
C LEU A 60 -6.95 -2.43 -11.16
N VAL A 61 -7.14 -3.11 -10.02
CA VAL A 61 -6.50 -2.79 -8.74
C VAL A 61 -5.67 -4.00 -8.31
N LEU A 62 -4.41 -3.76 -7.96
CA LEU A 62 -3.48 -4.78 -7.49
C LEU A 62 -3.63 -5.00 -5.99
N THR A 63 -3.38 -6.23 -5.56
CA THR A 63 -3.37 -6.60 -4.14
C THR A 63 -2.34 -7.69 -3.85
N GLY A 64 -2.03 -7.90 -2.57
CA GLY A 64 -1.10 -8.93 -2.11
C GLY A 64 0.25 -8.89 -2.83
N ARG A 65 0.63 -10.02 -3.45
CA ARG A 65 1.94 -10.17 -4.13
C ARG A 65 2.09 -9.33 -5.40
N CYS A 66 0.98 -8.78 -5.91
CA CYS A 66 0.96 -8.05 -7.16
C CYS A 66 1.25 -6.55 -6.99
N ILE A 67 1.28 -6.02 -5.76
CA ILE A 67 1.57 -4.60 -5.54
C ILE A 67 2.98 -4.23 -6.02
N SER A 68 3.12 -2.98 -6.46
CA SER A 68 4.35 -2.44 -7.01
C SER A 68 5.29 -2.00 -5.89
N CYS A 69 6.27 -2.85 -5.61
CA CYS A 69 7.15 -2.73 -4.46
C CYS A 69 8.48 -3.43 -4.79
N GLU A 70 9.61 -2.96 -4.27
CA GLU A 70 10.89 -3.66 -4.42
C GLU A 70 10.95 -4.92 -3.55
N GLN A 71 11.94 -5.77 -3.78
CA GLN A 71 12.00 -7.07 -3.09
C GLN A 71 12.18 -6.92 -1.58
N GLY A 72 13.03 -6.00 -1.12
CA GLY A 72 13.23 -5.71 0.32
C GLY A 72 11.91 -5.39 1.03
N PRO A 73 11.27 -4.24 0.74
CA PRO A 73 10.03 -3.82 1.39
C PRO A 73 8.90 -4.84 1.23
N PHE A 74 8.86 -5.55 0.09
CA PHE A 74 7.85 -6.57 -0.15
C PHE A 74 7.90 -7.72 0.86
N GLN A 75 9.08 -8.08 1.37
CA GLN A 75 9.20 -9.12 2.39
C GLN A 75 8.50 -8.74 3.70
N SER A 76 8.46 -7.44 4.02
CA SER A 76 7.68 -6.90 5.15
C SER A 76 6.18 -6.84 4.78
N ALA A 77 5.86 -6.25 3.62
CA ALA A 77 4.48 -5.99 3.19
C ALA A 77 3.65 -7.25 2.91
N ARG A 78 4.29 -8.40 2.68
CA ARG A 78 3.58 -9.69 2.51
C ARG A 78 3.26 -10.42 3.83
N SER A 79 3.72 -9.89 4.96
CA SER A 79 3.36 -10.43 6.27
C SER A 79 1.85 -10.26 6.53
N MET A 80 1.27 -11.08 7.41
CA MET A 80 -0.19 -11.19 7.54
C MET A 80 -0.87 -9.84 7.77
N ALA A 81 -0.42 -9.03 8.72
CA ALA A 81 -1.05 -7.74 9.03
C ALA A 81 -1.02 -6.74 7.86
N PRO A 82 0.14 -6.40 7.25
CA PRO A 82 0.18 -5.52 6.08
C PRO A 82 -0.57 -6.10 4.88
N ALA A 83 -0.49 -7.41 4.64
CA ALA A 83 -1.22 -8.04 3.54
C ALA A 83 -2.74 -7.95 3.71
N MET A 84 -3.25 -8.09 4.94
CA MET A 84 -4.66 -7.86 5.25
C MET A 84 -5.06 -6.39 5.03
N ALA A 85 -4.23 -5.44 5.47
CA ALA A 85 -4.48 -4.01 5.28
C ALA A 85 -4.52 -3.62 3.79
N VAL A 86 -3.56 -4.13 2.99
CA VAL A 86 -3.56 -3.94 1.53
C VAL A 86 -4.78 -4.61 0.88
N GLY A 87 -5.16 -5.80 1.34
CA GLY A 87 -6.37 -6.50 0.89
C GLY A 87 -7.62 -5.65 1.11
N HIS A 88 -7.79 -5.15 2.33
CA HIS A 88 -8.88 -4.25 2.71
C HIS A 88 -8.92 -2.98 1.84
N ALA A 89 -7.80 -2.27 1.73
CA ALA A 89 -7.65 -1.09 0.88
C ALA A 89 -8.02 -1.36 -0.58
N SER A 90 -7.48 -2.43 -1.16
CA SER A 90 -7.72 -2.78 -2.56
C SER A 90 -9.19 -3.13 -2.84
N GLY A 91 -9.86 -3.86 -1.92
CA GLY A 91 -11.27 -4.19 -2.04
C GLY A 91 -12.17 -2.96 -1.94
N CYS A 92 -11.91 -2.09 -0.98
CA CYS A 92 -12.61 -0.81 -0.84
C CYS A 92 -12.43 0.08 -2.08
N ALA A 93 -11.21 0.17 -2.61
CA ALA A 93 -10.93 0.93 -3.82
C ALA A 93 -11.71 0.39 -5.02
N ALA A 94 -11.70 -0.92 -5.23
CA ALA A 94 -12.45 -1.56 -6.31
C ALA A 94 -13.96 -1.31 -6.18
N ALA A 95 -14.51 -1.42 -4.97
CA ALA A 95 -15.93 -1.16 -4.70
C ALA A 95 -16.31 0.30 -4.97
N LEU A 96 -15.50 1.27 -4.52
CA LEU A 96 -15.73 2.69 -4.75
C LEU A 96 -15.61 3.04 -6.25
N ALA A 97 -14.61 2.51 -6.93
CA ALA A 97 -14.42 2.72 -8.37
C ALA A 97 -15.62 2.18 -9.18
N ALA A 98 -16.07 0.96 -8.88
CA ALA A 98 -17.25 0.36 -9.50
C ALA A 98 -18.52 1.18 -9.23
N LYS A 99 -18.74 1.61 -7.98
CA LYS A 99 -19.89 2.43 -7.60
C LYS A 99 -19.89 3.80 -8.28
N GLY A 100 -18.71 4.40 -8.45
CA GLY A 100 -18.53 5.69 -9.13
C GLY A 100 -18.46 5.61 -10.65
N ASN A 101 -18.56 4.41 -11.24
CA ASN A 101 -18.37 4.15 -12.67
C ASN A 101 -17.10 4.83 -13.22
N LEU A 102 -15.99 4.70 -12.50
CA LEU A 102 -14.70 5.32 -12.86
C LEU A 102 -13.58 4.29 -12.78
N PRO A 103 -12.52 4.41 -13.61
CA PRO A 103 -11.38 3.53 -13.50
C PRO A 103 -10.62 3.81 -12.19
N PRO A 104 -9.99 2.79 -11.55
CA PRO A 104 -9.33 2.96 -10.25
C PRO A 104 -8.28 4.08 -10.19
N ARG A 105 -7.61 4.39 -11.31
CA ARG A 105 -6.66 5.50 -11.44
C ARG A 105 -7.28 6.88 -11.23
N LYS A 106 -8.59 7.02 -11.42
CA LYS A 106 -9.35 8.26 -11.25
C LYS A 106 -10.05 8.34 -9.90
N LEU A 107 -9.86 7.36 -9.03
CA LEU A 107 -10.45 7.35 -7.70
C LEU A 107 -9.83 8.46 -6.85
N ASP A 108 -10.68 9.28 -6.21
CA ASP A 108 -10.25 10.21 -5.19
C ASP A 108 -9.80 9.42 -3.94
N VAL A 109 -8.49 9.42 -3.70
CA VAL A 109 -7.89 8.67 -2.59
C VAL A 109 -8.38 9.18 -1.24
N THR A 110 -8.79 10.45 -1.12
CA THR A 110 -9.31 10.98 0.15
C THR A 110 -10.64 10.32 0.54
N VAL A 111 -11.48 9.95 -0.44
CA VAL A 111 -12.72 9.20 -0.21
C VAL A 111 -12.40 7.79 0.25
N LEU A 112 -11.40 7.15 -0.36
CA LEU A 112 -10.93 5.83 0.05
C LEU A 112 -10.36 5.86 1.48
N GLN A 113 -9.50 6.82 1.80
CA GLN A 113 -8.92 6.98 3.12
C GLN A 113 -9.99 7.21 4.20
N LYS A 114 -10.99 8.07 3.93
CA LYS A 114 -12.13 8.26 4.84
C LYS A 114 -12.90 6.96 5.09
N LEU A 115 -13.16 6.18 4.04
CA LEU A 115 -13.81 4.87 4.17
C LEU A 115 -12.98 3.92 5.03
N LEU A 116 -11.68 3.80 4.77
CA LEU A 116 -10.77 2.94 5.52
C LEU A 116 -10.72 3.33 7.01
N VAL A 117 -10.56 4.63 7.31
CA VAL A 117 -10.54 5.14 8.69
C VAL A 117 -11.89 4.90 9.40
N SER A 118 -13.02 5.11 8.71
CA SER A 118 -14.34 4.80 9.26
C SER A 118 -14.49 3.32 9.62
N GLN A 119 -13.79 2.44 8.91
CA GLN A 119 -13.70 1.00 9.15
C GLN A 119 -12.53 0.61 10.06
N LYS A 120 -11.99 1.59 10.80
CA LYS A 120 -10.93 1.44 11.82
C LYS A 120 -9.55 1.09 11.29
N ALA A 121 -9.26 1.34 10.01
CA ALA A 121 -7.89 1.25 9.50
C ALA A 121 -7.04 2.40 10.03
N GLU A 122 -5.81 2.08 10.47
CA GLU A 122 -4.78 3.06 10.83
C GLU A 122 -4.03 3.49 9.57
N LEU A 123 -3.94 4.80 9.31
CA LEU A 123 -3.28 5.38 8.12
C LEU A 123 -2.25 6.45 8.50
N ARG A 124 -2.01 6.68 9.79
CA ARG A 124 -1.13 7.72 10.32
C ARG A 124 -1.44 9.08 9.70
N MET A 125 -2.72 9.38 9.49
CA MET A 125 -3.16 10.69 9.04
C MET A 125 -3.24 11.57 10.28
N ASN A 126 -2.55 12.73 10.28
CA ASN A 126 -2.73 13.70 11.35
C ASN A 126 -4.19 14.16 11.33
N GLY A 127 -4.87 14.05 12.48
CA GLY A 127 -6.22 14.57 12.67
C GLY A 127 -6.29 16.09 12.54
#